data_AF-A0A0N5CK95-F1
#
_entry.id   AF-A0A0N5CK95-F1
#
_cell.length_a   1.000
_cell.length_b   1.000
_cell.length_c   1.000
_cell.angle_alpha   90.00
_cell.angle_beta   90.00
_cell.angle_gamma   90.00
#
_symmetry.space_group_name_H-M   'P 1'
#
loop_
_entity.id
_entity.type
_entity.pdbx_description
1 polymer ?
#
loop_
_entity_poly.entity_id
_entity_poly.type
_entity_poly.pdbx_seq_one_letter_code
_entity_poly.pdbx_strand_id
1 'polypeptide(L)'
;MILIISYIGANEIGIAIAVPPCDGKANETLLHAMMNILKLRRNEIAFETGVRSRSKILRVTSKRLTMEEIREKLEKNVSSK
;
A
#
# COMPACT_ATOMS: atom_id res chain seq x y z
N MET A 1 15.23 -0.07 0.32
CA MET A 1 13.90 -0.31 -0.29
C MET A 1 13.18 1.03 -0.32
N ILE A 2 12.83 1.51 -1.51
CA ILE A 2 12.19 2.82 -1.67
C ILE A 2 10.79 2.59 -2.23
N LEU A 3 9.78 2.96 -1.47
CA LEU A 3 8.39 3.05 -1.90
C LEU A 3 7.99 4.52 -1.79
N ILE A 4 7.42 5.06 -2.86
CA ILE A 4 6.98 6.45 -2.92
C ILE A 4 5.50 6.45 -3.31
N ILE A 5 4.68 7.15 -2.53
CA ILE A 5 3.31 7.45 -2.91
C ILE A 5 3.37 8.69 -3.79
N SER A 6 3.11 8.52 -5.10
CA SER A 6 3.22 9.59 -6.11
C SER A 6 1.98 10.47 -6.15
N TYR A 7 0.79 9.89 -5.98
CA TYR A 7 -0.48 10.61 -5.90
C TYR A 7 -1.55 9.79 -5.19
N ILE A 8 -2.52 10.48 -4.60
CA ILE A 8 -3.72 9.88 -3.99
C ILE A 8 -4.94 10.48 -4.69
N GLY A 9 -5.60 9.68 -5.53
CA GLY A 9 -6.83 10.05 -6.20
C GLY A 9 -8.07 9.76 -5.35
N ALA A 10 -9.24 9.89 -5.97
CA ALA A 10 -10.51 9.52 -5.36
C ALA A 10 -10.68 7.98 -5.27
N ASN A 11 -10.27 7.26 -6.31
CA ASN A 11 -10.49 5.81 -6.46
C ASN A 11 -9.20 4.98 -6.53
N GLU A 12 -8.05 5.62 -6.66
CA GLU A 12 -6.77 4.92 -6.85
C GLU A 12 -5.61 5.69 -6.23
N ILE A 13 -4.51 4.97 -6.00
CA ILE A 13 -3.29 5.51 -5.40
C ILE A 13 -2.12 5.11 -6.29
N GLY A 14 -1.36 6.11 -6.74
CA GLY A 14 -0.13 5.89 -7.49
C GLY A 14 1.01 5.58 -6.55
N ILE A 15 1.61 4.39 -6.69
CA ILE A 15 2.75 3.96 -5.88
C ILE A 15 3.90 3.56 -6.81
N ALA A 16 5.06 4.18 -6.60
CA ALA A 16 6.31 3.77 -7.23
C ALA A 16 7.11 2.88 -6.27
N ILE A 17 7.51 1.70 -6.74
CA ILE A 17 8.25 0.71 -5.96
C ILE A 17 9.58 0.45 -6.66
N ALA A 18 10.69 0.83 -6.01
CA ALA A 18 12.02 0.55 -6.51
C ALA A 18 12.50 -0.81 -5.97
N VAL A 19 12.25 -1.87 -6.74
CA VAL A 19 12.74 -3.23 -6.48
C VAL A 19 13.24 -3.88 -7.78
N PRO A 20 14.20 -4.82 -7.71
CA PRO A 20 14.59 -5.63 -8.85
C PRO A 20 13.39 -6.40 -9.44
N PRO A 21 13.38 -6.71 -10.75
CA PRO A 21 12.35 -7.49 -11.40
C PRO A 21 12.48 -8.98 -11.02
N CYS A 22 12.18 -9.29 -9.76
CA CYS A 22 12.09 -10.64 -9.24
C CYS A 22 10.64 -10.95 -8.88
N ASP A 23 10.21 -12.17 -9.17
CA ASP A 23 8.85 -12.61 -8.85
C ASP A 23 8.53 -12.41 -7.37
N GLY A 24 7.37 -11.81 -7.11
CA GLY A 24 6.83 -11.60 -5.75
C GLY A 24 7.47 -10.49 -4.93
N LYS A 25 8.70 -10.02 -5.23
CA LYS A 25 9.42 -9.01 -4.43
C LYS A 25 8.66 -7.69 -4.31
N ALA A 26 8.00 -7.26 -5.39
CA ALA A 26 7.16 -6.07 -5.40
C ALA A 26 5.91 -6.23 -4.53
N ASN A 27 5.32 -7.42 -4.48
CA ASN A 27 4.14 -7.71 -3.66
C ASN A 27 4.50 -7.68 -2.17
N GLU A 28 5.61 -8.32 -1.80
CA GLU A 28 6.12 -8.31 -0.43
C GLU A 28 6.44 -6.89 0.03
N THR A 29 7.12 -6.12 -0.83
CA THR A 29 7.49 -4.73 -0.56
C THR A 29 6.27 -3.85 -0.34
N LEU A 30 5.29 -3.92 -1.24
CA LEU A 30 4.06 -3.15 -1.12
C LEU A 30 3.33 -3.48 0.18
N LEU A 31 3.17 -4.76 0.47
CA LEU A 31 2.46 -5.21 1.66
C LEU A 31 3.17 -4.76 2.94
N HIS A 32 4.49 -4.91 3.00
CA HIS A 32 5.29 -4.49 4.13
C HIS A 32 5.22 -2.97 4.34
N ALA A 33 5.28 -2.18 3.26
CA ALA A 33 5.12 -0.73 3.34
C ALA A 33 3.73 -0.33 3.86
N MET A 34 2.66 -0.95 3.35
CA MET A 34 1.30 -0.67 3.79
C MET A 34 1.08 -1.08 5.26
N MET A 35 1.64 -2.21 5.70
CA MET A 35 1.64 -2.59 7.11
C MET A 35 2.31 -1.53 7.99
N ASN A 36 3.44 -0.97 7.55
CA ASN A 36 4.19 0.03 8.31
C ASN A 36 3.50 1.40 8.36
N ILE A 37 2.86 1.82 7.25
CA ILE A 37 2.13 3.11 7.15
C ILE A 37 0.83 3.04 7.94
N LEU A 38 0.06 1.97 7.75
CA LEU A 38 -1.25 1.79 8.40
C LEU A 38 -1.13 1.23 9.82
N LYS A 39 0.07 0.81 10.24
CA LYS A 39 0.33 0.15 11.54
C LYS A 39 -0.52 -1.11 11.74
N LEU A 40 -0.68 -1.88 10.67
CA LEU A 40 -1.47 -3.11 10.61
C LEU A 40 -0.60 -4.35 10.72
N ARG A 41 -1.16 -5.40 11.32
CA ARG A 41 -0.53 -6.73 11.34
C ARG A 41 -0.74 -7.45 10.01
N ARG A 42 0.10 -8.46 9.75
CA ARG A 42 0.08 -9.23 8.49
C ARG A 42 -1.27 -9.89 8.20
N ASN A 43 -2.03 -10.25 9.23
CA ASN A 43 -3.36 -10.86 9.14
C ASN A 43 -4.49 -9.84 8.92
N GLU A 44 -4.22 -8.55 9.08
CA GLU A 44 -5.21 -7.47 8.89
C GLU A 44 -5.17 -6.87 7.49
N ILE A 45 -4.20 -7.27 6.67
CA ILE A 45 -4.01 -6.77 5.30
C ILE A 45 -3.60 -7.90 4.36
N ALA A 46 -4.28 -8.01 3.22
CA ALA A 46 -4.00 -9.03 2.23
C ALA A 46 -4.28 -8.52 0.81
N PHE A 47 -3.64 -9.14 -0.19
CA PHE A 47 -4.04 -8.94 -1.58
C PHE A 47 -5.39 -9.60 -1.82
N GLU A 48 -6.33 -8.82 -2.31
CA GLU A 48 -7.63 -9.30 -2.80
C GLU A 48 -7.53 -9.69 -4.26
N THR A 49 -6.98 -8.79 -5.10
CA THR A 49 -6.73 -9.03 -6.52
C THR A 49 -5.43 -8.38 -6.98
N GLY A 50 -4.94 -8.77 -8.16
CA GLY A 50 -3.81 -8.09 -8.81
C GLY A 50 -2.43 -8.56 -8.36
N VAL A 51 -2.29 -9.74 -7.73
CA VAL A 51 -0.98 -10.31 -7.35
C VAL A 51 -0.01 -10.39 -8.54
N ARG A 52 -0.53 -10.63 -9.76
CA ARG A 52 0.22 -10.65 -11.03
C ARG A 52 0.03 -9.39 -11.91
N SER A 53 -0.67 -8.36 -11.40
CA SER A 53 -0.96 -7.11 -12.13
C SER A 53 -0.22 -5.91 -11.53
N ARG A 54 -0.10 -4.83 -12.31
CA ARG A 54 0.37 -3.51 -11.81
C ARG A 54 -0.68 -2.84 -10.93
N SER A 55 -1.96 -3.03 -11.25
CA SER A 55 -3.08 -2.58 -10.43
C SER A 55 -3.42 -3.65 -9.40
N LYS A 56 -3.37 -3.29 -8.11
CA LYS A 56 -3.52 -4.21 -6.99
C LYS A 56 -4.61 -3.71 -6.06
N ILE A 57 -5.45 -4.62 -5.58
CA ILE A 57 -6.44 -4.32 -4.56
C ILE A 57 -5.99 -4.98 -3.27
N LEU A 58 -5.85 -4.18 -2.22
CA LEU A 58 -5.53 -4.65 -0.88
C LEU A 58 -6.80 -4.60 -0.03
N ARG A 59 -7.13 -5.72 0.59
CA ARG A 59 -8.20 -5.81 1.57
C ARG A 59 -7.63 -5.58 2.96
N VAL A 60 -8.21 -4.60 3.65
CA VAL A 60 -7.94 -4.31 5.06
C VAL A 60 -9.13 -4.80 5.89
N THR A 61 -8.89 -5.67 6.85
CA THR A 61 -9.95 -6.26 7.71
C THR A 61 -9.95 -5.70 9.13
N SER A 62 -9.07 -4.72 9.41
CA SER A 62 -8.99 -4.10 10.74
C SER A 62 -10.23 -3.28 11.05
N LYS A 63 -10.81 -3.48 12.24
CA LYS A 63 -11.94 -2.69 12.74
C LYS A 63 -11.50 -1.38 13.42
N ARG A 64 -10.19 -1.15 13.53
CA ARG A 64 -9.59 -0.06 14.31
C ARG A 64 -9.24 1.16 13.46
N LEU A 65 -9.40 1.07 12.14
CA LEU A 65 -9.11 2.14 11.21
C LEU A 65 -10.36 2.47 10.42
N THR A 66 -10.70 3.75 10.35
CA THR A 66 -11.69 4.26 9.40
C THR A 66 -11.04 4.57 8.05
N MET A 67 -11.87 4.74 7.02
CA MET A 67 -11.38 5.14 5.69
C MET A 67 -10.68 6.50 5.72
N GLU A 68 -11.15 7.42 6.57
CA GLU A 68 -10.56 8.74 6.76
C GLU A 68 -9.17 8.64 7.39
N GLU A 69 -9.00 7.83 8.44
CA GLU A 69 -7.69 7.63 9.08
C GLU A 69 -6.69 6.93 8.15
N ILE A 70 -7.15 5.99 7.33
CA ILE A 70 -6.33 5.34 6.30
C ILE A 70 -5.84 6.39 5.31
N ARG A 71 -6.74 7.23 4.81
CA ARG A 71 -6.40 8.30 3.87
C ARG A 71 -5.40 9.28 4.47
N GLU A 72 -5.65 9.75 5.69
CA GLU A 72 -4.78 10.68 6.40
C GLU A 72 -3.37 10.10 6.60
N LYS A 73 -3.26 8.82 6.98
CA LYS A 73 -1.97 8.12 7.12
C LYS A 73 -1.23 8.01 5.80
N LEU A 74 -1.94 7.73 4.70
CA LEU A 74 -1.34 7.66 3.37
C LEU A 74 -0.89 9.03 2.89
N GLU A 75 -1.70 10.07 3.09
CA GLU A 75 -1.38 11.46 2.75
C GLU A 75 -0.14 11.96 3.51
N LYS A 76 0.01 11.62 4.79
CA LYS A 76 1.23 11.92 5.58
C LYS A 76 2.49 11.25 5.06
N ASN A 77 2.35 10.18 4.28
CA ASN A 77 3.46 9.43 3.68
C ASN A 77 3.59 9.69 2.17
N VAL A 78 2.80 10.62 1.62
CA VAL A 78 3.08 11.17 0.29
C VAL A 78 4.40 11.92 0.42
N SER A 79 5.37 11.57 -0.42
CA SER A 79 6.60 12.34 -0.49
C SER A 79 6.20 13.68 -1.13
N SER A 80 5.94 14.68 -0.28
CA SER A 80 5.78 16.07 -0.73
C SER A 80 6.98 16.38 -1.61
N LYS A 81 6.67 16.65 -2.87
CA LYS A 81 7.60 17.31 -3.76
C LYS A 81 7.77 18.76 -3.30
#